data_AF-A0A1U9LJC8-F1
#
_entry.id   AF-A0A1U9LJC8-F1
#
_cell.length_a   1.000
_cell.length_b   1.000
_cell.length_c   1.000
_cell.angle_alpha   90.00
_cell.angle_beta   90.00
_cell.angle_gamma   90.00
#
_symmetry.space_group_name_H-M   'P 1'
#
loop_
_entity.id
_entity.type
_entity.pdbx_description
1 polymer ?
#
loop_
_entity_poly.entity_id
_entity_poly.type
_entity_poly.pdbx_seq_one_letter_code
_entity_poly.pdbx_strand_id
1 'polypeptide(L)'
;MLQEAKAFLTHNLITFAPIQDVLNARANKNDVVDWRENHNNWSRAIFQEAAEMQNHVGWTWWRNNEAFINRAFMELVDIQHFWLSAILQTGKKDWEGAATATEVTVHSIQRLKKNNSGKGLINNMIDLLIEISAKNSVEMACRSTGDYRVEQNLLDMGVVIQELVVLCGKTNADLYAWYAGKSSLNLFRYDNGYKVKDGGYIKEWAPGEEDNDFLEKLILGAGCEHTTEGFYNALAEKYSEIKGGVGVNKWRDSQSKVLIDTRKS
;
A
#
# COMPACT_ATOMS: atom_id res chain seq x y z
N MET A 1 -4.84 7.85 -21.26
CA MET A 1 -3.79 7.08 -20.54
C MET A 1 -2.73 8.00 -19.92
N LEU A 2 -1.79 8.61 -20.65
CA LEU A 2 -0.72 9.41 -20.01
C LEU A 2 -1.25 10.59 -19.17
N GLN A 3 -2.26 11.32 -19.66
CA GLN A 3 -2.87 12.41 -18.90
C GLN A 3 -3.63 11.91 -17.66
N GLU A 4 -4.30 10.77 -17.76
CA GLU A 4 -5.01 10.12 -16.65
C GLU A 4 -4.02 9.59 -15.60
N ALA A 5 -2.88 9.07 -16.06
CA ALA A 5 -1.77 8.65 -15.21
C ALA A 5 -1.18 9.79 -14.41
N LYS A 6 -0.93 10.94 -15.06
CA LYS A 6 -0.49 12.15 -14.38
C LYS A 6 -1.50 12.62 -13.35
N ALA A 7 -2.77 12.72 -13.73
CA ALA A 7 -3.83 13.15 -12.82
C ALA A 7 -3.94 12.23 -11.60
N PHE A 8 -3.82 10.92 -11.79
CA PHE A 8 -3.80 9.95 -10.70
C PHE A 8 -2.58 10.11 -9.81
N LEU A 9 -1.37 10.19 -10.37
CA LEU A 9 -0.15 10.39 -9.60
C LEU A 9 -0.24 11.66 -8.73
N THR A 10 -0.63 12.78 -9.33
CA THR A 10 -0.85 14.05 -8.62
C THR A 10 -1.89 13.89 -7.52
N HIS A 11 -3.04 13.29 -7.81
CA HIS A 11 -4.08 13.04 -6.81
C HIS A 11 -3.56 12.18 -5.65
N ASN A 12 -2.85 11.08 -5.93
CA ASN A 12 -2.35 10.19 -4.90
C ASN A 12 -1.30 10.87 -4.01
N LEU A 13 -0.42 11.68 -4.59
CA LEU A 13 0.58 12.42 -3.82
C LEU A 13 -0.05 13.50 -2.93
N ILE A 14 -1.08 14.20 -3.42
CA ILE A 14 -1.80 15.20 -2.61
C ILE A 14 -2.61 14.52 -1.50
N THR A 15 -3.30 13.43 -1.83
CA THR A 15 -4.27 12.79 -0.95
C THR A 15 -3.61 11.88 0.08
N PHE A 16 -2.66 11.03 -0.31
CA PHE A 16 -2.15 9.95 0.54
C PHE A 16 -0.74 10.19 1.10
N ALA A 17 0.11 10.97 0.42
CA ALA A 17 1.48 11.19 0.89
C ALA A 17 1.57 11.84 2.28
N PRO A 18 0.73 12.83 2.66
CA PRO A 18 0.75 13.38 4.02
C PRO A 18 0.46 12.35 5.10
N ILE A 19 -0.46 11.42 4.83
CA ILE A 19 -0.77 10.29 5.70
C ILE A 19 0.43 9.36 5.80
N GLN A 20 1.01 8.98 4.66
CA GLN A 20 2.14 8.05 4.63
C GLN A 20 3.35 8.62 5.37
N ASP A 21 3.62 9.91 5.23
CA ASP A 21 4.73 10.57 5.91
C ASP A 21 4.62 10.40 7.42
N VAL A 22 3.43 10.63 7.98
CA VAL A 22 3.25 10.51 9.42
C VAL A 22 3.25 9.05 9.87
N LEU A 23 2.68 8.13 9.09
CA LEU A 23 2.79 6.70 9.37
C LEU A 23 4.26 6.26 9.44
N ASN A 24 5.10 6.70 8.50
CA ASN A 24 6.53 6.39 8.50
C ASN A 24 7.26 7.03 9.67
N ALA A 25 6.99 8.30 9.98
CA ALA A 25 7.56 8.97 11.14
C ALA A 25 7.16 8.26 12.45
N ARG A 26 5.91 7.79 12.54
CA ARG A 26 5.40 7.07 13.71
C ARG A 26 6.01 5.67 13.84
N ALA A 27 6.09 4.93 12.74
CA ALA A 27 6.70 3.61 12.69
C ALA A 27 8.15 3.67 13.17
N ASN A 28 8.88 4.72 12.81
CA ASN A 28 10.30 4.89 13.08
C ASN A 28 10.59 5.89 14.22
N LYS A 29 9.60 6.22 15.06
CA LYS A 29 9.72 7.22 16.14
C LYS A 29 10.82 6.93 17.17
N ASN A 30 11.23 5.67 17.28
CA ASN A 30 12.26 5.21 18.22
C ASN A 30 13.58 4.88 17.51
N ASP A 31 13.65 5.05 16.20
CA ASP A 31 14.85 4.80 15.43
C ASP A 31 15.81 6.00 15.60
N VAL A 32 17.11 5.74 15.56
CA VAL A 32 18.13 6.79 15.78
C VAL A 32 18.24 7.73 14.58
N VAL A 33 17.89 7.24 13.39
CA VAL A 33 18.02 7.93 12.10
C VAL A 33 16.62 8.19 11.56
N ASP A 34 16.41 9.37 10.97
CA ASP A 34 15.15 9.68 10.30
C ASP A 34 14.85 8.62 9.23
N TRP A 35 13.58 8.25 9.09
CA TRP A 35 13.20 7.17 8.17
C TRP A 35 13.58 7.47 6.72
N ARG A 36 13.67 8.75 6.33
CA ARG A 36 14.13 9.17 5.01
C ARG A 36 15.64 8.96 4.82
N GLU A 37 16.40 9.10 5.89
CA GLU A 37 17.85 8.92 5.92
C GLU A 37 18.27 7.47 6.15
N ASN A 38 17.36 6.60 6.60
CA ASN A 38 17.65 5.19 6.85
C ASN A 38 17.86 4.36 5.55
N HIS A 39 17.72 4.97 4.37
CA HIS A 39 17.92 4.34 3.06
C HIS A 39 17.21 2.98 2.88
N ASN A 40 16.03 2.84 3.51
CA ASN A 40 15.19 1.66 3.38
C ASN A 40 14.87 1.37 1.91
N ASN A 41 15.01 0.11 1.49
CA ASN A 41 14.71 -0.28 0.13
C ASN A 41 13.22 -0.61 0.00
N TRP A 42 12.40 0.43 -0.15
CA TRP A 42 10.94 0.29 -0.31
C TRP A 42 10.54 -0.47 -1.57
N SER A 43 11.34 -0.40 -2.65
CA SER A 43 11.07 -1.17 -3.87
C SER A 43 11.19 -2.68 -3.66
N ARG A 44 12.00 -3.13 -2.71
CA ARG A 44 12.01 -4.53 -2.29
C ARG A 44 10.72 -4.94 -1.59
N ALA A 45 10.15 -4.06 -0.78
CA ALA A 45 8.86 -4.32 -0.15
C ALA A 45 7.74 -4.37 -1.22
N ILE A 46 7.72 -3.44 -2.18
CA ILE A 46 6.78 -3.46 -3.31
C ILE A 46 6.87 -4.78 -4.09
N PHE A 47 8.08 -5.26 -4.38
CA PHE A 47 8.30 -6.55 -5.04
C PHE A 47 7.68 -7.71 -4.25
N GLN A 48 7.89 -7.74 -2.93
CA GLN A 48 7.38 -8.80 -2.06
C GLN A 48 5.85 -8.80 -2.01
N GLU A 49 5.24 -7.63 -1.80
CA GLU A 49 3.78 -7.49 -1.76
C GLU A 49 3.13 -7.78 -3.13
N ALA A 50 3.81 -7.47 -4.24
CA ALA A 50 3.34 -7.84 -5.58
C ALA A 50 3.33 -9.35 -5.78
N ALA A 51 4.30 -10.08 -5.25
CA ALA A 51 4.29 -11.54 -5.27
C ALA A 51 3.16 -12.12 -4.39
N GLU A 52 2.87 -11.50 -3.24
CA GLU A 52 1.74 -11.87 -2.37
C GLU A 52 0.39 -11.61 -3.06
N MET A 53 0.24 -10.44 -3.69
CA MET A 53 -0.91 -10.11 -4.55
C MET A 53 -1.13 -11.18 -5.64
N GLN A 54 -0.06 -11.62 -6.32
CA GLN A 54 -0.14 -12.62 -7.38
C GLN A 54 -0.68 -13.96 -6.90
N ASN A 55 -0.39 -14.35 -5.66
CA ASN A 55 -0.92 -15.56 -5.06
C ASN A 55 -2.44 -15.48 -4.86
N HIS A 56 -2.98 -14.33 -4.48
CA HIS A 56 -4.43 -14.11 -4.34
C HIS A 56 -5.16 -14.04 -5.68
N VAL A 57 -4.51 -13.53 -6.73
CA VAL A 57 -5.06 -13.58 -8.09
C VAL A 57 -5.04 -15.01 -8.64
N GLY A 58 -3.98 -15.77 -8.34
CA GLY A 58 -3.86 -17.22 -8.56
C GLY A 58 -3.16 -17.58 -9.87
N TRP A 59 -1.85 -17.46 -9.95
CA TRP A 59 -1.08 -17.64 -11.19
C TRP A 59 -0.80 -19.08 -11.64
N THR A 60 -0.86 -20.08 -10.75
CA THR A 60 -0.40 -21.44 -11.08
C THR A 60 -1.26 -22.09 -12.17
N TRP A 61 -0.66 -22.45 -13.30
CA TRP A 61 -1.37 -23.06 -14.44
C TRP A 61 -1.68 -24.55 -14.25
N TRP A 62 -1.03 -25.22 -13.30
CA TRP A 62 -1.22 -26.65 -13.00
C TRP A 62 -2.24 -26.91 -11.89
N ARG A 63 -2.84 -25.87 -11.29
CA ARG A 63 -3.87 -25.98 -10.25
C ARG A 63 -4.97 -24.96 -10.52
N ASN A 64 -6.23 -25.39 -10.40
CA ASN A 64 -7.34 -24.45 -10.46
C ASN A 64 -7.33 -23.59 -9.18
N ASN A 65 -7.15 -22.28 -9.35
CA ASN A 65 -7.19 -21.31 -8.25
C ASN A 65 -8.28 -20.28 -8.53
N GLU A 66 -9.20 -20.15 -7.58
CA GLU A 66 -10.12 -19.02 -7.53
C GLU A 66 -9.36 -17.73 -7.23
N ALA A 67 -9.78 -16.61 -7.83
CA ALA A 67 -9.17 -15.31 -7.59
C ALA A 67 -9.88 -14.62 -6.42
N PHE A 68 -9.13 -14.27 -5.38
CA PHE A 68 -9.62 -13.51 -4.24
C PHE A 68 -9.26 -12.04 -4.41
N ILE A 69 -10.01 -11.33 -5.25
CA ILE A 69 -9.68 -9.96 -5.68
C ILE A 69 -9.60 -8.96 -4.52
N ASN A 70 -10.44 -9.10 -3.49
CA ASN A 70 -10.38 -8.23 -2.31
C ASN A 70 -9.06 -8.43 -1.53
N ARG A 71 -8.61 -9.68 -1.37
CA ARG A 71 -7.31 -9.99 -0.75
C ARG A 71 -6.15 -9.47 -1.59
N ALA A 72 -6.20 -9.70 -2.91
CA ALA A 72 -5.22 -9.12 -3.83
C ALA A 72 -5.19 -7.58 -3.75
N PHE A 73 -6.35 -6.95 -3.58
CA PHE A 73 -6.45 -5.50 -3.44
C PHE A 73 -5.89 -5.00 -2.10
N MET A 74 -5.99 -5.78 -1.02
CA MET A 74 -5.28 -5.48 0.24
C MET A 74 -3.77 -5.37 0.03
N GLU A 75 -3.18 -6.31 -0.73
CA GLU A 75 -1.74 -6.27 -1.03
C GLU A 75 -1.38 -5.13 -1.99
N LEU A 76 -2.28 -4.77 -2.92
CA LEU A 76 -2.11 -3.55 -3.73
C LEU A 76 -2.12 -2.28 -2.88
N VAL A 77 -2.89 -2.25 -1.80
CA VAL A 77 -2.85 -1.15 -0.82
C VAL A 77 -1.54 -1.14 -0.04
N ASP A 78 -0.95 -2.30 0.30
CA ASP A 78 0.38 -2.35 0.90
C ASP A 78 1.47 -1.86 -0.06
N ILE A 79 1.40 -2.27 -1.33
CA ILE A 79 2.23 -1.71 -2.42
C ILE A 79 2.13 -0.19 -2.46
N GLN A 80 0.92 0.37 -2.38
CA GLN A 80 0.70 1.82 -2.40
C GLN A 80 1.41 2.53 -1.24
N HIS A 81 1.36 1.98 -0.01
CA HIS A 81 2.06 2.54 1.15
C HIS A 81 3.58 2.57 0.93
N PHE A 82 4.14 1.47 0.42
CA PHE A 82 5.58 1.38 0.13
C PHE A 82 6.00 2.26 -1.04
N TRP A 83 5.18 2.37 -2.07
CA TRP A 83 5.41 3.27 -3.21
C TRP A 83 5.43 4.75 -2.77
N LEU A 84 4.44 5.19 -1.98
CA LEU A 84 4.42 6.55 -1.43
C LEU A 84 5.61 6.81 -0.50
N SER A 85 6.02 5.81 0.28
CA SER A 85 7.22 5.90 1.13
C SER A 85 8.49 6.07 0.30
N ALA A 86 8.62 5.34 -0.80
CA ALA A 86 9.73 5.45 -1.73
C ALA A 86 9.80 6.84 -2.37
N ILE A 87 8.65 7.35 -2.83
CA ILE A 87 8.52 8.70 -3.40
C ILE A 87 8.93 9.77 -2.38
N LEU A 88 8.39 9.71 -1.17
CA LEU A 88 8.66 10.68 -0.10
C LEU A 88 10.13 10.65 0.36
N GLN A 89 10.78 9.48 0.30
CA GLN A 89 12.19 9.34 0.66
C GLN A 89 13.14 10.03 -0.33
N THR A 90 12.74 10.24 -1.59
CA THR A 90 13.59 10.98 -2.55
C THR A 90 13.72 12.46 -2.16
N GLY A 91 12.81 12.99 -1.34
CA GLY A 91 12.76 14.40 -0.97
C GLY A 91 12.30 15.34 -2.10
N LYS A 92 11.94 14.79 -3.27
CA LYS A 92 11.48 15.57 -4.42
C LYS A 92 10.07 16.11 -4.17
N LYS A 93 9.90 17.43 -4.33
CA LYS A 93 8.64 18.14 -4.08
C LYS A 93 7.80 18.36 -5.33
N ASP A 94 8.44 18.38 -6.50
CA ASP A 94 7.78 18.58 -7.79
C ASP A 94 7.85 17.30 -8.61
N TRP A 95 6.77 16.53 -8.55
CA TRP A 95 6.53 15.37 -9.40
C TRP A 95 5.70 15.72 -10.64
N GLU A 96 5.21 16.96 -10.77
CA GLU A 96 4.38 17.40 -11.89
C GLU A 96 5.21 17.48 -13.18
N GLY A 97 6.49 17.88 -13.10
CA GLY A 97 7.45 17.80 -14.20
C GLY A 97 7.96 16.38 -14.51
N ALA A 98 7.70 15.42 -13.62
CA ALA A 98 8.14 14.03 -13.77
C ALA A 98 7.27 13.22 -14.76
N ALA A 99 6.18 13.84 -15.21
CA ALA A 99 5.29 13.57 -16.33
C ALA A 99 5.90 13.10 -17.68
N THR A 100 7.22 12.98 -17.80
CA THR A 100 7.91 12.24 -18.87
C THR A 100 8.05 10.74 -18.56
N ALA A 101 7.60 10.30 -17.38
CA ALA A 101 7.39 8.91 -17.01
C ALA A 101 6.66 8.12 -18.10
N THR A 102 7.16 6.90 -18.34
CA THR A 102 7.75 6.56 -19.62
C THR A 102 6.73 6.15 -20.67
N GLU A 103 6.86 6.72 -21.88
CA GLU A 103 6.14 6.25 -23.08
C GLU A 103 6.25 4.72 -23.24
N VAL A 104 7.40 4.16 -22.84
CA VAL A 104 7.66 2.70 -22.85
C VAL A 104 6.68 1.94 -21.96
N THR A 105 6.54 2.32 -20.68
CA THR A 105 5.62 1.60 -19.76
C THR A 105 4.17 1.72 -20.23
N VAL A 106 3.77 2.91 -20.71
CA VAL A 106 2.46 3.12 -21.34
C VAL A 106 2.24 2.21 -22.55
N HIS A 107 3.23 2.07 -23.43
CA HIS A 107 3.15 1.16 -24.58
C HIS A 107 3.08 -0.31 -24.17
N SER A 108 3.84 -0.72 -23.15
CA SER A 108 3.78 -2.07 -22.58
C SER A 108 2.38 -2.38 -22.03
N ILE A 109 1.80 -1.47 -21.25
CA ILE A 109 0.44 -1.58 -20.70
C ILE A 109 -0.58 -1.70 -21.85
N GLN A 110 -0.51 -0.84 -22.86
CA GLN A 110 -1.40 -0.90 -24.02
C GLN A 110 -1.33 -2.25 -24.76
N ARG A 111 -0.12 -2.77 -24.97
CA ARG A 111 0.08 -4.07 -25.61
C ARG A 111 -0.49 -5.20 -24.75
N LEU A 112 -0.28 -5.16 -23.44
CA LEU A 112 -0.80 -6.17 -22.52
C LEU A 112 -2.33 -6.17 -22.50
N LYS A 113 -2.97 -5.00 -22.45
CA LYS A 113 -4.44 -4.84 -22.53
C LYS A 113 -5.02 -5.29 -23.87
N LYS A 114 -4.27 -5.16 -24.97
CA LYS A 114 -4.70 -5.63 -26.29
C LYS A 114 -4.69 -7.16 -26.40
N ASN A 115 -3.74 -7.82 -25.75
CA ASN A 115 -3.48 -9.24 -25.95
C ASN A 115 -4.02 -10.13 -24.83
N ASN A 116 -4.46 -9.56 -23.71
CA ASN A 116 -4.88 -10.30 -22.52
C ASN A 116 -6.16 -9.69 -21.92
N SER A 117 -6.87 -10.48 -21.12
CA SER A 117 -8.04 -10.03 -20.38
C SER A 117 -8.18 -10.78 -19.05
N GLY A 118 -9.08 -10.29 -18.20
CA GLY A 118 -9.41 -10.89 -16.91
C GLY A 118 -8.18 -11.16 -16.04
N LYS A 119 -8.17 -12.33 -15.39
CA LYS A 119 -7.11 -12.76 -14.48
C LYS A 119 -5.71 -12.80 -15.11
N GLY A 120 -5.60 -13.19 -16.38
CA GLY A 120 -4.32 -13.22 -17.09
C GLY A 120 -3.72 -11.82 -17.27
N LEU A 121 -4.57 -10.82 -17.57
CA LEU A 121 -4.13 -9.43 -17.65
C LEU A 121 -3.67 -8.89 -16.30
N ILE A 122 -4.39 -9.21 -15.21
CA ILE A 122 -3.97 -8.81 -13.85
C ILE A 122 -2.60 -9.40 -13.52
N ASN A 123 -2.40 -10.71 -13.73
CA ASN A 123 -1.11 -11.36 -13.47
C ASN A 123 0.02 -10.71 -14.28
N ASN A 124 -0.19 -10.43 -15.56
CA ASN A 124 0.84 -9.78 -16.38
C ASN A 124 1.15 -8.32 -15.94
N MET A 125 0.17 -7.59 -15.39
CA MET A 125 0.43 -6.28 -14.76
C MET A 125 1.23 -6.41 -13.48
N ILE A 126 0.95 -7.45 -12.68
CA ILE A 126 1.74 -7.77 -11.48
C ILE A 126 3.17 -8.14 -11.87
N ASP A 127 3.37 -8.93 -12.92
CA ASP A 127 4.71 -9.28 -13.44
C ASP A 127 5.50 -8.03 -13.86
N LEU A 128 4.83 -7.10 -14.55
CA LEU A 128 5.44 -5.82 -14.92
C LEU A 128 5.82 -5.00 -13.68
N LEU A 129 4.97 -4.95 -12.65
CA LEU A 129 5.28 -4.27 -11.39
C LEU A 129 6.45 -4.93 -10.67
N ILE A 130 6.50 -6.27 -10.64
CA ILE A 130 7.61 -7.07 -10.10
C ILE A 130 8.92 -6.73 -10.83
N GLU A 131 8.91 -6.68 -12.16
CA GLU A 131 10.10 -6.35 -12.96
C GLU A 131 10.63 -4.95 -12.61
N ILE A 132 9.75 -3.94 -12.63
CA ILE A 132 10.13 -2.55 -12.37
C ILE A 132 10.62 -2.38 -10.92
N SER A 133 9.94 -3.00 -9.95
CA SER A 133 10.30 -2.92 -8.51
C SER A 133 11.61 -3.65 -8.19
N ALA A 134 11.84 -4.83 -8.78
CA ALA A 134 13.11 -5.55 -8.64
C ALA A 134 14.27 -4.75 -9.23
N LYS A 135 14.10 -4.20 -10.45
CA LYS A 135 15.09 -3.32 -11.08
C LYS A 135 15.39 -2.10 -10.20
N ASN A 136 14.36 -1.44 -9.69
CA ASN A 136 14.55 -0.26 -8.85
C ASN A 136 15.22 -0.58 -7.51
N SER A 137 14.93 -1.74 -6.93
CA SER A 137 15.61 -2.22 -5.72
C SER A 137 17.11 -2.37 -5.96
N VAL A 138 17.54 -2.84 -7.13
CA VAL A 138 18.97 -2.91 -7.51
C VAL A 138 19.55 -1.52 -7.76
N GLU A 139 18.85 -0.66 -8.51
CA GLU A 139 19.31 0.71 -8.74
C GLU A 139 19.50 1.45 -7.41
N MET A 140 18.61 1.22 -6.43
CA MET A 140 18.72 1.78 -5.08
C MET A 140 19.90 1.24 -4.26
N ALA A 141 20.38 0.03 -4.56
CA ALA A 141 21.58 -0.51 -3.92
C ALA A 141 22.88 0.06 -4.54
N CYS A 142 22.80 0.52 -5.79
CA CYS A 142 23.96 0.99 -6.56
C CYS A 142 24.05 2.53 -6.62
N ARG A 143 22.98 3.25 -6.29
CA ARG A 143 22.81 4.70 -6.55
C ARG A 143 22.14 5.41 -5.37
N SER A 144 22.06 6.74 -5.43
CA SER A 144 21.30 7.54 -4.47
C SER A 144 19.80 7.55 -4.79
N THR A 145 18.97 7.87 -3.79
CA THR A 145 17.50 7.98 -3.90
C THR A 145 17.04 9.07 -4.87
N GLY A 146 17.90 10.04 -5.20
CA GLY A 146 17.64 11.13 -6.15
C GLY A 146 18.20 10.89 -7.56
N ASP A 147 18.66 9.67 -7.90
CA ASP A 147 19.06 9.34 -9.26
C ASP A 147 17.82 9.30 -10.18
N TYR A 148 17.93 9.92 -11.35
CA TYR A 148 16.86 9.99 -12.35
C TYR A 148 16.25 8.61 -12.67
N ARG A 149 17.05 7.54 -12.74
CA ARG A 149 16.55 6.19 -13.02
C ARG A 149 15.66 5.67 -11.91
N VAL A 150 16.02 5.98 -10.66
CA VAL A 150 15.22 5.59 -9.49
C VAL A 150 13.87 6.29 -9.56
N GLU A 151 13.87 7.61 -9.77
CA GLU A 151 12.66 8.40 -9.88
C GLU A 151 11.75 7.95 -11.04
N GLN A 152 12.33 7.61 -12.19
CA GLN A 152 11.58 7.11 -13.34
C GLN A 152 10.89 5.78 -13.06
N ASN A 153 11.62 4.81 -12.48
CA ASN A 153 11.02 3.53 -12.14
C ASN A 153 9.88 3.72 -11.12
N LEU A 154 10.01 4.62 -10.14
CA LEU A 154 8.94 4.90 -9.18
C LEU A 154 7.69 5.46 -9.86
N LEU A 155 7.85 6.31 -10.86
CA LEU A 155 6.70 6.82 -11.61
C LEU A 155 6.04 5.74 -12.47
N ASP A 156 6.85 4.91 -13.14
CA ASP A 156 6.35 3.78 -13.92
C ASP A 156 5.56 2.80 -13.04
N MET A 157 6.04 2.52 -11.82
CA MET A 157 5.28 1.74 -10.83
C MET A 157 3.93 2.37 -10.52
N GLY A 158 3.88 3.69 -10.31
CA GLY A 158 2.63 4.40 -10.01
C GLY A 158 1.58 4.28 -11.13
N VAL A 159 2.02 4.26 -12.41
CA VAL A 159 1.12 4.01 -13.55
C VAL A 159 0.58 2.58 -13.53
N VAL A 160 1.43 1.60 -13.26
CA VAL A 160 1.01 0.19 -13.17
C VAL A 160 0.06 -0.03 -11.99
N ILE A 161 0.32 0.59 -10.83
CA ILE A 161 -0.54 0.54 -9.65
C ILE A 161 -1.94 1.07 -9.98
N GLN A 162 -2.04 2.19 -10.70
CA GLN A 162 -3.34 2.72 -11.13
C GLN A 162 -4.11 1.73 -12.00
N GLU A 163 -3.44 1.12 -12.99
CA GLU A 163 -4.08 0.15 -13.88
C GLU A 163 -4.53 -1.09 -13.08
N LEU A 164 -3.75 -1.53 -12.09
CA LEU A 164 -4.14 -2.62 -11.19
C LEU A 164 -5.37 -2.28 -10.34
N VAL A 165 -5.52 -1.05 -9.84
CA VAL A 165 -6.72 -0.60 -9.13
C VAL A 165 -7.96 -0.77 -10.01
N VAL A 166 -7.88 -0.31 -11.26
CA VAL A 166 -8.97 -0.41 -12.24
C VAL A 166 -9.27 -1.87 -12.59
N LEU A 167 -8.23 -2.69 -12.80
CA LEU A 167 -8.39 -4.11 -13.13
C LEU A 167 -8.96 -4.95 -11.98
N CYS A 168 -8.75 -4.53 -10.73
CA CYS A 168 -9.42 -5.12 -9.56
C CYS A 168 -10.89 -4.68 -9.43
N GLY A 169 -11.40 -3.86 -10.36
CA GLY A 169 -12.77 -3.36 -10.34
C GLY A 169 -13.03 -2.35 -9.23
N LYS A 170 -11.99 -1.62 -8.79
CA LYS A 170 -12.07 -0.65 -7.70
C LYS A 170 -12.01 0.78 -8.23
N THR A 171 -12.70 1.67 -7.55
CA THR A 171 -12.68 3.13 -7.79
C THR A 171 -11.63 3.82 -6.94
N ASN A 172 -11.39 5.11 -7.17
CA ASN A 172 -10.54 5.91 -6.28
C ASN A 172 -11.13 6.02 -4.87
N ALA A 173 -12.47 6.04 -4.74
CA ALA A 173 -13.14 6.05 -3.44
C ALA A 173 -12.89 4.74 -2.68
N ASP A 174 -12.92 3.60 -3.39
CA ASP A 174 -12.53 2.31 -2.80
C ASP A 174 -11.07 2.34 -2.36
N LEU A 175 -10.14 2.75 -3.23
CA LEU A 175 -8.72 2.87 -2.87
C LEU A 175 -8.53 3.70 -1.61
N TYR A 176 -9.26 4.82 -1.50
CA TYR A 176 -9.18 5.71 -0.36
C TYR A 176 -9.70 5.06 0.95
N ALA A 177 -10.84 4.38 0.90
CA ALA A 177 -11.38 3.66 2.06
C ALA A 177 -10.45 2.53 2.52
N TRP A 178 -9.93 1.74 1.57
CA TRP A 178 -9.01 0.64 1.85
C TRP A 178 -7.67 1.14 2.41
N TYR A 179 -7.15 2.24 1.84
CA TYR A 179 -5.94 2.88 2.33
C TYR A 179 -6.11 3.43 3.74
N ALA A 180 -7.25 4.07 4.05
CA ALA A 180 -7.56 4.53 5.40
C ALA A 180 -7.66 3.36 6.40
N GLY A 181 -8.33 2.27 6.02
CA GLY A 181 -8.39 1.05 6.82
C GLY A 181 -7.02 0.47 7.10
N LYS A 182 -6.19 0.31 6.06
CA LYS A 182 -4.85 -0.28 6.21
C LYS A 182 -3.88 0.66 6.95
N SER A 183 -4.00 1.97 6.75
CA SER A 183 -3.30 2.99 7.55
C SER A 183 -3.63 2.84 9.04
N SER A 184 -4.91 2.63 9.36
CA SER A 184 -5.38 2.43 10.74
C SER A 184 -4.81 1.15 11.35
N LEU A 185 -4.82 0.05 10.59
CA LEU A 185 -4.24 -1.22 11.03
C LEU A 185 -2.73 -1.12 11.24
N ASN A 186 -2.00 -0.47 10.33
CA ASN A 186 -0.57 -0.26 10.49
C ASN A 186 -0.24 0.59 11.72
N LEU A 187 -0.97 1.69 11.94
CA LEU A 187 -0.85 2.47 13.17
C LEU A 187 -1.15 1.65 14.42
N PHE A 188 -2.24 0.86 14.37
CA PHE A 188 -2.67 0.00 15.47
C PHE A 188 -1.60 -1.05 15.83
N ARG A 189 -0.99 -1.69 14.82
CA ARG A 189 0.16 -2.60 14.98
C ARG A 189 1.28 -1.91 15.75
N TYR A 190 1.71 -0.71 15.32
CA TYR A 190 2.81 0.00 15.96
C TYR A 190 2.51 0.41 17.40
N ASP A 191 1.30 0.92 17.66
CA ASP A 191 0.91 1.34 19.02
C ASP A 191 0.78 0.13 19.95
N ASN A 192 0.50 -1.07 19.44
CA ASN A 192 0.36 -2.30 20.22
C ASN A 192 1.56 -3.25 20.14
N GLY A 193 2.74 -2.73 19.81
CA GLY A 193 4.02 -3.43 20.01
C GLY A 193 4.49 -4.30 18.85
N TYR A 194 4.18 -3.97 17.60
CA TYR A 194 4.62 -4.74 16.43
C TYR A 194 6.15 -4.86 16.26
N LYS A 195 6.90 -3.83 16.66
CA LYS A 195 8.38 -3.85 16.65
C LYS A 195 8.99 -4.57 17.87
N VAL A 196 8.19 -5.01 18.84
CA VAL A 196 8.67 -5.68 20.06
C VAL A 196 8.89 -7.16 19.75
N LYS A 197 10.13 -7.62 19.88
CA LYS A 197 10.47 -9.05 19.83
C LYS A 197 9.93 -9.72 21.09
N ASP A 198 9.24 -10.85 20.91
CA ASP A 198 8.66 -11.69 21.96
C ASP A 198 7.57 -11.01 22.82
N GLY A 199 6.32 -11.50 22.71
CA GLY A 199 5.19 -11.01 23.52
C GLY A 199 4.59 -9.67 23.09
N GLY A 200 4.90 -9.20 21.88
CA GLY A 200 4.39 -7.96 21.29
C GLY A 200 2.96 -8.05 20.71
N TYR A 201 2.82 -7.56 19.48
CA TYR A 201 1.55 -7.59 18.75
C TYR A 201 1.18 -9.00 18.26
N ILE A 202 -0.11 -9.36 18.33
CA ILE A 202 -0.64 -10.63 17.83
C ILE A 202 -1.28 -10.38 16.46
N LYS A 203 -0.74 -10.99 15.41
CA LYS A 203 -1.24 -10.85 14.03
C LYS A 203 -2.39 -11.79 13.70
N GLU A 204 -2.38 -13.02 14.24
CA GLU A 204 -3.45 -14.00 14.06
C GLU A 204 -4.54 -13.80 15.12
N TRP A 205 -5.73 -13.38 14.69
CA TRP A 205 -6.83 -12.95 15.56
C TRP A 205 -7.86 -14.04 15.85
N ALA A 206 -7.90 -15.06 15.00
CA ALA A 206 -8.57 -16.34 15.22
C ALA A 206 -7.81 -17.43 14.44
N PRO A 207 -8.04 -18.74 14.71
CA PRO A 207 -7.34 -19.80 14.00
C PRO A 207 -7.44 -19.67 12.47
N GLY A 208 -6.32 -19.35 11.83
CA GLY A 208 -6.25 -19.14 10.38
C GLY A 208 -6.87 -17.83 9.87
N GLU A 209 -7.14 -16.85 10.75
CA GLU A 209 -7.62 -15.51 10.40
C GLU A 209 -6.64 -14.46 10.94
N GLU A 210 -6.02 -13.70 10.04
CA GLU A 210 -5.13 -12.59 10.38
C GLU A 210 -5.90 -11.27 10.57
N ASP A 211 -5.25 -10.30 11.20
CA ASP A 211 -5.75 -8.93 11.34
C ASP A 211 -6.16 -8.27 10.00
N ASN A 212 -5.46 -8.56 8.90
CA ASN A 212 -5.83 -8.14 7.54
C ASN A 212 -7.20 -8.71 7.11
N ASP A 213 -7.53 -9.95 7.48
CA ASP A 213 -8.82 -10.58 7.15
C ASP A 213 -9.97 -9.89 7.86
N PHE A 214 -9.77 -9.56 9.13
CA PHE A 214 -10.74 -8.80 9.89
C PHE A 214 -10.91 -7.39 9.35
N LEU A 215 -9.81 -6.72 8.97
CA LEU A 215 -9.86 -5.41 8.34
C LEU A 215 -10.64 -5.45 7.00
N GLU A 216 -10.43 -6.46 6.16
CA GLU A 216 -11.19 -6.64 4.93
C GLU A 216 -12.70 -6.70 5.22
N LYS A 217 -13.12 -7.48 6.23
CA LYS A 217 -14.52 -7.56 6.64
C LYS A 217 -15.06 -6.22 7.13
N LEU A 218 -14.26 -5.43 7.85
CA LEU A 218 -14.66 -4.09 8.30
C LEU A 218 -14.86 -3.12 7.14
N ILE A 219 -13.94 -3.11 6.17
CA ILE A 219 -14.01 -2.23 4.99
C ILE A 219 -15.23 -2.58 4.13
N LEU A 220 -15.52 -3.87 3.95
CA LEU A 220 -16.65 -4.33 3.14
C LEU A 220 -18.00 -4.28 3.88
N GLY A 221 -17.98 -4.19 5.21
CA GLY A 221 -19.17 -4.13 6.05
C GLY A 221 -19.58 -2.72 6.46
N ALA A 222 -20.70 -2.62 7.19
CA ALA A 222 -21.22 -1.36 7.74
C ALA A 222 -20.99 -1.21 9.26
N GLY A 223 -20.03 -1.97 9.82
CA GLY A 223 -19.84 -2.10 11.28
C GLY A 223 -19.08 -0.96 11.94
N CYS A 224 -18.54 -0.01 11.16
CA CYS A 224 -17.84 1.16 11.68
C CYS A 224 -17.98 2.34 10.72
N GLU A 225 -17.70 3.55 11.21
CA GLU A 225 -17.44 4.67 10.32
C GLU A 225 -16.18 4.35 9.50
N HIS A 226 -16.26 4.43 8.17
CA HIS A 226 -15.12 4.25 7.27
C HIS A 226 -14.22 5.49 7.28
N THR A 227 -13.68 5.80 8.46
CA THR A 227 -12.66 6.81 8.73
C THR A 227 -11.49 6.13 9.44
N THR A 228 -10.33 6.79 9.47
CA THR A 228 -9.17 6.22 10.19
C THR A 228 -9.50 5.94 11.66
N GLU A 229 -10.21 6.86 12.30
CA GLU A 229 -10.63 6.70 13.70
C GLU A 229 -11.63 5.55 13.87
N GLY A 230 -12.64 5.45 13.00
CA GLY A 230 -13.63 4.40 13.05
C GLY A 230 -13.03 3.02 12.87
N PHE A 231 -12.14 2.84 11.89
CA PHE A 231 -11.39 1.60 11.70
C PHE A 231 -10.49 1.29 12.90
N TYR A 232 -9.74 2.27 13.42
CA TYR A 232 -8.88 2.05 14.58
C TYR A 232 -9.67 1.60 15.81
N ASN A 233 -10.81 2.23 16.08
CA ASN A 233 -11.66 1.89 17.22
C ASN A 233 -12.22 0.46 17.10
N ALA A 234 -12.68 0.06 15.91
CA ALA A 234 -13.14 -1.31 15.66
C ALA A 234 -12.02 -2.35 15.82
N LEU A 235 -10.80 -2.04 15.36
CA LEU A 235 -9.62 -2.88 15.58
C LEU A 235 -9.28 -3.01 17.07
N ALA A 236 -9.34 -1.90 17.82
CA ALA A 236 -9.05 -1.88 19.25
C ALA A 236 -10.07 -2.69 20.07
N GLU A 237 -11.35 -2.62 19.71
CA GLU A 237 -12.42 -3.43 20.32
C GLU A 237 -12.13 -4.92 20.12
N LYS A 238 -11.93 -5.33 18.86
CA LYS A 238 -11.67 -6.75 18.55
C LYS A 238 -10.41 -7.28 19.21
N TYR A 239 -9.33 -6.50 19.19
CA TYR A 239 -8.07 -6.89 19.80
C TYR A 239 -8.14 -6.94 21.33
N SER A 240 -9.02 -6.16 21.96
CA SER A 240 -9.26 -6.23 23.40
C SER A 240 -9.90 -7.55 23.81
N GLU A 241 -10.78 -8.13 22.99
CA GLU A 241 -11.33 -9.48 23.22
C GLU A 241 -10.20 -10.52 23.21
N ILE A 242 -9.28 -10.42 22.26
CA ILE A 242 -8.15 -11.33 22.08
C ILE A 242 -7.19 -11.26 23.27
N LYS A 243 -6.91 -10.06 23.78
CA LYS A 243 -6.03 -9.85 24.95
C LYS A 243 -6.74 -9.97 26.31
N GLY A 244 -8.02 -10.31 26.36
CA GLY A 244 -8.78 -10.34 27.62
C GLY A 244 -8.85 -8.98 28.33
N GLY A 245 -8.85 -7.88 27.57
CA GLY A 245 -9.01 -6.50 28.07
C GLY A 245 -7.74 -5.80 28.55
N VAL A 246 -6.56 -6.43 28.49
CA VAL A 246 -5.32 -5.86 29.06
C VAL A 246 -4.45 -5.18 27.99
N GLY A 247 -4.10 -3.92 28.23
CA GLY A 247 -2.99 -3.25 27.56
C GLY A 247 -3.20 -2.91 26.08
N VAL A 248 -4.45 -2.72 25.63
CA VAL A 248 -4.77 -2.30 24.26
C VAL A 248 -4.82 -0.77 24.16
N ASN A 249 -4.09 -0.20 23.20
CA ASN A 249 -4.11 1.24 22.96
C ASN A 249 -5.42 1.66 22.28
N LYS A 250 -6.07 2.68 22.85
CA LYS A 250 -7.22 3.37 22.26
C LYS A 250 -6.79 4.48 21.30
N TRP A 251 -7.71 4.91 20.44
CA TRP A 251 -7.53 6.11 19.64
C TRP A 251 -7.23 7.31 20.55
N ARG A 252 -6.37 8.20 20.08
CA ARG A 252 -5.98 9.43 20.77
C ARG A 252 -6.25 10.61 19.87
N ASP A 253 -6.84 11.69 20.38
CA ASP A 253 -7.12 12.90 19.59
C ASP A 253 -5.87 13.50 18.93
N SER A 254 -4.67 13.27 19.47
CA SER A 254 -3.41 13.63 18.79
C SER A 254 -3.23 12.94 17.42
N GLN A 255 -3.87 11.79 17.19
CA GLN A 255 -3.90 11.04 15.92
C GLN A 255 -4.91 11.65 14.92
N SER A 256 -5.88 12.45 15.38
CA SER A 256 -6.91 13.07 14.52
C SER A 256 -6.39 14.16 13.59
N LYS A 257 -5.26 14.81 13.93
CA LYS A 257 -4.64 15.86 13.09
C LYS A 257 -3.90 15.31 11.87
N VAL A 258 -3.88 13.99 11.69
CA VAL A 258 -2.83 13.30 10.95
C VAL A 258 -3.38 12.38 9.87
N LEU A 259 -4.62 11.90 9.97
CA LEU A 259 -5.13 10.82 9.13
C LEU A 259 -6.56 11.08 8.63
N ILE A 260 -6.88 10.39 7.53
CA ILE A 260 -8.04 10.54 6.64
C ILE A 260 -9.37 10.77 7.38
N ASP A 261 -9.98 11.93 7.14
CA ASP A 261 -11.41 12.19 7.29
C ASP A 261 -12.08 12.01 5.93
N THR A 262 -12.73 10.86 5.73
CA THR A 262 -13.32 10.50 4.44
C THR A 262 -14.52 11.35 4.03
N ARG A 263 -14.97 12.23 4.93
CA ARG A 263 -16.04 13.20 4.66
C ARG A 263 -15.55 14.45 3.95
N LYS A 264 -14.23 14.59 3.73
CA LYS A 264 -13.60 15.76 3.10
C LYS A 264 -13.01 15.51 1.70
N SER A 265 -13.15 14.29 1.17
CA SER A 265 -12.76 13.91 -0.19
C SER A 265 -13.89 14.15 -1.20
#